data_AF-A0A328AWY1-F1
#
_entry.id   AF-A0A328AWY1-F1
#
_cell.length_a   1.000
_cell.length_b   1.000
_cell.length_c   1.000
_cell.angle_alpha   90.00
_cell.angle_beta   90.00
_cell.angle_gamma   90.00
#
_symmetry.space_group_name_H-M   'P 1'
#
loop_
_entity.id
_entity.type
_entity.pdbx_description
1 polymer ?
#
loop_
_entity_poly.entity_id
_entity_poly.type
_entity_poly.pdbx_seq_one_letter_code
_entity_poly.pdbx_strand_id
1 'polypeptide(L)' 'MASYRIYYVGAGGRLRLDRDMDCAGDREAVEKLLDRRADGRAGELWNGGRLVGRFSKLGLFTPAVGS' A
#
# COMPACT_ATOMS: atom_id res chain seq x y z
N MET A 1 14.44 -8.11 -7.58
CA MET A 1 13.58 -7.72 -6.44
C MET A 1 12.28 -7.16 -7.00
N ALA A 2 11.14 -7.41 -6.37
CA ALA A 2 9.87 -6.86 -6.82
C ALA A 2 9.75 -5.40 -6.35
N SER A 3 9.40 -4.51 -7.27
CA SER A 3 9.24 -3.07 -6.99
C SER A 3 7.82 -2.82 -6.53
N TYR A 4 7.69 -2.54 -5.23
CA TYR A 4 6.42 -2.19 -4.60
C TYR A 4 6.27 -0.68 -4.54
N ARG A 5 5.03 -0.22 -4.72
CA ARG A 5 4.66 1.20 -4.66
C ARG A 5 3.53 1.41 -3.68
N ILE A 6 3.69 2.41 -2.81
CA ILE A 6 2.64 2.88 -1.91
C ILE A 6 2.06 4.16 -2.49
N TYR A 7 0.75 4.19 -2.64
CA TYR A 7 0.01 5.41 -2.96
C TYR A 7 -0.89 5.78 -1.80
N TYR A 8 -0.82 7.02 -1.30
CA TYR A 8 -1.80 7.54 -0.36
C TYR A 8 -2.96 8.21 -1.09
N VAL A 9 -4.16 8.07 -0.53
CA VAL A 9 -5.33 8.83 -0.95
C VAL A 9 -5.25 10.22 -0.32
N GLY A 10 -4.94 11.23 -1.13
CA GLY A 10 -4.92 12.63 -0.74
C GLY A 10 -6.31 13.26 -0.66
N ALA A 11 -6.35 14.54 -0.28
CA ALA A 11 -7.59 15.33 -0.31
C ALA A 11 -8.20 15.31 -1.72
N GLY A 12 -9.50 15.00 -1.81
CA GLY A 12 -10.21 14.87 -3.09
C GLY A 12 -10.13 13.48 -3.75
N GLY A 13 -9.67 12.45 -3.03
CA GLY A 13 -9.71 11.06 -3.52
C GLY A 13 -8.63 10.71 -4.54
N ARG A 14 -7.65 11.59 -4.76
CA ARG A 14 -6.56 11.36 -5.70
C ARG A 14 -5.43 10.57 -5.05
N LEU A 15 -4.94 9.54 -5.75
CA LEU A 15 -3.76 8.80 -5.37
C LEU A 15 -2.50 9.66 -5.58
N ARG A 16 -1.64 9.71 -4.58
CA ARG A 16 -0.31 10.31 -4.65
C ARG A 16 0.73 9.26 -4.30
N LEU A 17 1.72 9.10 -5.17
CA LEU A 17 2.85 8.22 -4.88
C LEU A 17 3.56 8.75 -3.63
N ASP A 18 3.71 7.86 -2.65
CA ASP A 18 4.53 8.13 -1.48
C ASP A 18 5.97 7.73 -1.74
N ARG A 19 6.18 6.45 -2.08
CA ARG A 19 7.50 5.89 -2.33
C ARG A 19 7.44 4.57 -3.08
N ASP A 20 8.60 4.25 -3.64
CA ASP A 20 8.97 2.89 -4.02
C ASP A 20 9.60 2.15 -2.83
N MET A 21 9.40 0.83 -2.79
CA MET A 21 9.97 -0.09 -1.83
C MET A 21 10.43 -1.36 -2.53
N ASP A 22 11.63 -1.80 -2.19
CA ASP A 22 12.08 -3.14 -2.54
C ASP A 22 11.67 -4.11 -1.43
N CYS A 23 10.91 -5.13 -1.81
CA CYS A 23 10.51 -6.21 -0.93
C CYS A 23 10.71 -7.56 -1.64
N ALA A 24 11.01 -8.60 -0.86
CA ALA A 24 11.10 -9.97 -1.30
C ALA A 24 9.73 -10.55 -1.71
N GLY A 25 8.63 -9.99 -1.17
CA GLY A 25 7.27 -10.41 -1.51
C GLY A 25 6.18 -9.60 -0.81
N ASP A 26 4.93 -9.97 -1.09
CA ASP A 26 3.74 -9.23 -0.63
C ASP A 26 3.65 -9.17 0.89
N ARG A 27 4.04 -10.24 1.57
CA ARG A 27 4.05 -10.31 3.03
C ARG A 27 4.93 -9.21 3.63
N GLU A 28 6.17 -9.10 3.18
CA GLU A 28 7.12 -8.09 3.66
C GLU A 28 6.63 -6.68 3.31
N ALA A 29 6.06 -6.49 2.11
CA ALA A 29 5.51 -5.22 1.70
C ALA A 29 4.32 -4.79 2.58
N VAL A 30 3.46 -5.74 2.99
CA VAL A 30 2.38 -5.49 3.94
C VAL A 30 2.94 -5.18 5.33
N GLU A 31 3.88 -5.97 5.86
CA GLU A 31 4.49 -5.72 7.17
C GLU A 31 5.09 -4.30 7.26
N LYS A 32 5.90 -3.90 6.25
CA LYS A 32 6.46 -2.54 6.16
C LYS A 32 5.39 -1.43 6.09
N LEU A 33 4.26 -1.72 5.44
CA LEU A 33 3.12 -0.81 5.38
C LEU A 33 2.42 -0.71 6.75
N LEU A 34 2.29 -1.83 7.47
CA LEU A 34 1.60 -1.87 8.77
C LEU A 34 2.39 -1.13 9.85
N ASP A 35 3.72 -1.21 9.84
CA ASP A 35 4.58 -0.46 10.77
C ASP A 35 4.39 1.06 10.65
N ARG A 36 3.87 1.54 9.52
CA ARG A 36 3.68 2.96 9.21
C ARG A 36 2.24 3.44 9.32
N ARG A 37 1.33 2.63 9.91
CA ARG A 37 -0.09 2.97 10.16
C ARG A 37 -0.32 4.28 10.95
N ALA A 38 0.73 4.86 11.55
CA ALA A 38 0.64 6.00 12.45
C ALA A 38 0.12 7.31 11.81
N ASP A 39 0.13 7.45 10.49
CA ASP A 39 -0.19 8.73 9.84
C ASP A 39 -1.69 8.94 9.55
N GLY A 40 -2.56 7.97 9.86
CA GLY A 40 -4.02 8.09 9.69
C GLY A 40 -4.48 8.26 8.24
N ARG A 41 -3.65 7.86 7.27
CA ARG A 41 -3.93 7.97 5.83
C ARG A 41 -4.45 6.64 5.28
N ALA A 42 -5.37 6.72 4.32
CA ALA A 42 -5.73 5.58 3.50
C ALA A 42 -4.82 5.51 2.27
N GLY A 43 -4.69 4.34 1.67
CA GLY A 43 -3.89 4.15 0.48
C GLY A 43 -3.95 2.76 -0.11
N GLU A 44 -3.08 2.53 -1.09
CA GLU A 44 -2.98 1.30 -1.85
C GLU A 44 -1.53 0.84 -1.95
N LEU A 45 -1.34 -0.47 -1.87
CA LEU A 45 -0.07 -1.15 -2.08
C LEU A 45 -0.11 -1.86 -3.43
N TRP A 46 0.88 -1.57 -4.26
CA TRP A 46 1.01 -2.09 -5.61
C TRP A 46 2.34 -2.82 -5.77
N ASN A 47 2.35 -3.88 -6.57
CA ASN A 47 3.54 -4.59 -7.03
C ASN A 47 3.56 -4.51 -8.56
N GLY A 48 4.40 -3.63 -9.11
CA GLY A 48 4.34 -3.31 -10.54
C GLY A 48 2.94 -2.83 -10.95
N GLY A 49 2.26 -3.59 -11.81
CA GLY A 49 0.89 -3.35 -12.26
C GLY A 49 -0.21 -4.08 -11.48
N ARG A 50 0.14 -4.85 -10.45
CA ARG A 50 -0.82 -5.61 -9.63
C ARG A 50 -1.13 -4.88 -8.33
N LEU A 51 -2.42 -4.67 -8.06
CA LEU A 51 -2.88 -4.22 -6.75
C LEU A 51 -2.72 -5.38 -5.75
N VAL A 52 -1.96 -5.16 -4.68
CA VAL A 52 -1.75 -6.13 -3.59
C VAL A 52 -2.85 -5.99 -2.55
N GLY A 53 -3.22 -4.75 -2.23
CA GLY A 53 -4.29 -4.47 -1.30
C GLY A 53 -4.42 -2.99 -0.95
N ARG A 54 -5.43 -2.68 -0.17
CA ARG A 54 -5.76 -1.33 0.29
C ARG A 54 -5.60 -1.24 1.79
N PHE A 55 -5.29 -0.05 2.29
CA PHE A 55 -5.30 0.21 3.72
C PHE A 55 -6.16 1.43 4.02
N SER A 56 -6.94 1.35 5.10
CA SER A 56 -7.82 2.42 5.52
C SER A 56 -7.12 3.40 6.46
N LYS A 57 -7.75 4.56 6.69
CA LYS A 57 -7.31 5.52 7.72
C LYS A 57 -7.27 4.93 9.13
N LEU A 58 -8.02 3.84 9.36
CA LEU A 58 -8.03 3.09 10.62
C LEU A 58 -6.89 2.05 10.69
N GLY A 59 -5.99 2.05 9.70
CA GLY A 59 -4.90 1.09 9.58
C GLY A 59 -5.35 -0.31 9.18
N LEU A 60 -6.61 -0.52 8.79
CA LEU A 60 -7.07 -1.84 8.37
C LEU A 60 -6.57 -2.13 6.96
N PHE A 61 -5.83 -3.23 6.79
CA PHE A 61 -5.41 -3.72 5.48
C PHE A 61 -6.45 -4.70 4.93
N THR A 62 -6.80 -4.52 3.66
CA THR A 62 -7.70 -5.39 2.92
C THR A 62 -6.95 -5.88 1.68
N PRO A 63 -6.64 -7.19 1.59
CA PRO A 63 -6.00 -7.73 0.40
C PRO A 63 -6.89 -7.54 -0.83
N ALA A 64 -6.28 -7.27 -1.98
CA ALA A 64 -6.99 -7.32 -3.24
C ALA A 64 -7.34 -8.79 -3.52
N VAL A 65 -8.63 -9.10 -3.63
CA VAL A 65 -9.07 -10.40 -4.13
C VAL A 65 -8.61 -10.53 -5.58
N GLY A 66 -7.89 -11.61 -5.88
CA GLY A 66 -7.33 -11.87 -7.19
C GLY A 66 -8.42 -11.93 -8.25
N SER A 67 -8.17 -11.28 -9.39
CA SER A 67 -8.84 -11.56 -10.67
C SER A 67 -8.23 -12.81 -11.27
#